data_AF-A0A0T2MD63-F1
#
_entry.id   AF-A0A0T2MD63-F1
#
_cell.length_a   1.000
_cell.length_b   1.000
_cell.length_c   1.000
_cell.angle_alpha   90.00
_cell.angle_beta   90.00
_cell.angle_gamma   90.00
#
_symmetry.space_group_name_H-M   'P 1'
#
loop_
_entity.id
_entity.type
_entity.pdbx_description
1 polymer ?
#
loop_
_entity_poly.entity_id
_entity_poly.type
_entity_poly.pdbx_seq_one_letter_code
_entity_poly.pdbx_strand_id
1 'polypeptide(L)'
;MATEILAVGTTAANSSDVTVTADGLTVALKDAAGTRVSDRARVEIQLKDDAGEYFLVDTLNGSRKPGVFIAAPGTYRFAREAGASCGVFSA
;
A
#
# COMPACT_ATOMS: atom_id res chain seq x y z
N MET A 1 -5.04 15.85 3.03
CA MET A 1 -6.31 15.10 3.29
C MET A 1 -6.05 13.66 2.87
N ALA A 2 -6.57 12.69 3.61
CA ALA A 2 -6.33 11.30 3.27
C ALA A 2 -6.90 10.94 1.89
N THR A 3 -6.13 10.20 1.09
CA THR A 3 -6.51 9.80 -0.28
C THR A 3 -6.51 8.29 -0.40
N GLU A 4 -7.55 7.72 -1.02
CA GLU A 4 -7.58 6.29 -1.32
C GLU A 4 -6.61 5.96 -2.46
N ILE A 5 -5.70 5.01 -2.20
CA ILE A 5 -4.75 4.48 -3.19
C ILE A 5 -5.23 3.14 -3.74
N LEU A 6 -5.73 2.28 -2.86
CA LEU A 6 -6.27 0.98 -3.21
C LEU A 6 -7.57 0.75 -2.45
N ALA A 7 -8.66 0.55 -3.19
CA ALA A 7 -9.97 0.26 -2.62
C ALA A 7 -9.92 -1.02 -1.78
N VAL A 8 -10.71 -1.06 -0.71
CA VAL A 8 -10.81 -2.23 0.17
C VAL A 8 -11.37 -3.42 -0.62
N GLY A 9 -10.74 -4.58 -0.47
CA GLY A 9 -11.21 -5.82 -1.08
C GLY A 9 -10.47 -7.05 -0.54
N THR A 10 -10.89 -8.23 -0.99
CA THR A 10 -10.36 -9.53 -0.56
C THR A 10 -9.63 -10.29 -1.67
N THR A 11 -9.74 -9.83 -2.92
CA THR A 11 -9.05 -10.42 -4.06
C THR A 11 -7.71 -9.74 -4.30
N ALA A 12 -6.80 -10.43 -4.99
CA ALA A 12 -5.56 -9.83 -5.43
C ALA A 12 -5.85 -8.64 -6.35
N ALA A 13 -5.21 -7.50 -6.09
CA ALA A 13 -5.39 -6.29 -6.89
C ALA A 13 -4.19 -5.35 -6.74
N ASN A 14 -3.97 -4.55 -7.78
CA ASN A 14 -2.95 -3.51 -7.79
C ASN A 14 -3.59 -2.13 -7.76
N SER A 15 -2.93 -1.17 -7.12
CA SER A 15 -3.23 0.25 -7.31
C SER A 15 -2.79 0.73 -8.70
N SER A 16 -3.24 1.92 -9.08
CA SER A 16 -2.55 2.74 -10.08
C SER A 16 -1.16 3.15 -9.57
N ASP A 17 -0.34 3.66 -10.48
CA ASP A 17 0.97 4.25 -10.12
C ASP A 17 0.80 5.45 -9.18
N VAL A 18 1.58 5.46 -8.11
CA VAL A 18 1.64 6.52 -7.11
C VAL A 18 3.03 7.17 -7.16
N THR A 19 3.09 8.44 -7.53
CA THR A 19 4.34 9.20 -7.51
C THR A 19 4.60 9.74 -6.11
N VAL A 20 5.74 9.38 -5.53
CA VAL A 20 6.24 9.94 -4.28
C VAL A 20 7.32 10.98 -4.60
N THR A 21 7.18 12.18 -4.04
CA THR A 21 8.13 13.28 -4.20
C THR A 21 9.16 13.31 -3.08
N ALA A 22 10.04 14.31 -3.06
CA ALA A 22 11.04 14.51 -2.01
C ALA A 22 10.45 14.71 -0.61
N ASP A 23 9.18 15.12 -0.50
CA ASP A 23 8.49 15.27 0.79
C ASP A 23 8.09 13.93 1.41
N GLY A 24 8.22 12.84 0.65
CA GLY A 24 7.79 11.50 1.02
C GLY A 24 6.28 11.34 1.07
N LEU A 25 5.84 10.14 1.45
CA LEU A 25 4.41 9.81 1.54
C LEU A 25 4.15 8.86 2.70
N THR A 26 3.25 9.23 3.60
CA THR A 26 2.75 8.29 4.61
C THR A 26 1.62 7.48 4.02
N VAL A 27 1.70 6.15 4.12
CA VAL A 27 0.67 5.22 3.66
C VAL A 27 0.31 4.23 4.76
N ALA A 28 -0.95 3.80 4.79
CA ALA A 28 -1.44 2.83 5.75
C ALA A 28 -2.58 1.96 5.21
N LEU A 29 -2.72 0.78 5.82
CA LEU A 29 -3.81 -0.14 5.59
C LEU A 29 -5.11 0.46 6.14
N LYS A 30 -6.19 0.18 5.41
CA LYS A 30 -7.57 0.38 5.89
C LYS A 30 -8.42 -0.85 5.59
N ASP A 31 -9.51 -0.97 6.32
CA ASP A 31 -10.55 -1.98 6.08
C ASP A 31 -11.93 -1.33 6.28
N ALA A 32 -12.96 -1.93 5.70
CA ALA A 32 -14.35 -1.49 5.86
C ALA A 32 -14.87 -1.72 7.28
N ALA A 33 -14.25 -2.62 8.05
CA ALA A 33 -14.67 -2.99 9.40
C ALA A 33 -14.27 -1.96 10.50
N GLY A 34 -13.47 -0.93 10.18
CA GLY A 34 -13.14 0.16 11.09
C GLY A 34 -11.65 0.38 11.30
N THR A 35 -11.25 0.71 12.54
CA THR A 35 -9.88 1.18 12.87
C THR A 35 -8.82 0.08 12.97
N ARG A 36 -9.23 -1.19 12.83
CA ARG A 36 -8.33 -2.34 12.84
C ARG A 36 -8.44 -3.08 11.53
N VAL A 37 -7.29 -3.41 10.98
CA VAL A 37 -7.17 -4.27 9.79
C VAL A 37 -6.75 -5.65 10.26
N SER A 38 -7.23 -6.69 9.58
CA SER A 38 -6.90 -8.08 9.92
C SER A 38 -5.38 -8.30 9.99
N ASP A 39 -4.91 -9.06 10.98
CA ASP A 39 -3.51 -9.48 11.09
C ASP A 39 -3.00 -10.26 9.87
N ARG A 40 -3.93 -10.83 9.09
CA ARG A 40 -3.67 -11.56 7.85
C ARG A 40 -3.67 -10.68 6.60
N ALA A 41 -4.00 -9.39 6.72
CA ALA A 41 -3.93 -8.46 5.60
C ALA A 41 -2.47 -8.23 5.19
N ARG A 42 -2.21 -8.30 3.89
CA ARG A 42 -0.90 -8.04 3.30
C ARG A 42 -1.04 -7.20 2.05
N VAL A 43 -0.24 -6.14 2.00
CA VAL A 43 -0.07 -5.32 0.80
C VAL A 43 1.41 -5.10 0.59
N GLU A 44 1.90 -5.53 -0.56
CA GLU A 44 3.25 -5.26 -1.02
C GLU A 44 3.38 -3.81 -1.48
N ILE A 45 4.51 -3.20 -1.15
CA ILE A 45 4.93 -1.90 -1.68
C ILE A 45 5.99 -2.20 -2.72
N GLN A 46 5.68 -1.85 -3.96
CA GLN A 46 6.54 -2.14 -5.11
C GLN A 46 7.06 -0.83 -5.71
N LEU A 47 8.35 -0.75 -6.00
CA LEU A 47 8.99 0.37 -6.68
C LEU A 47 9.15 0.05 -8.16
N LYS A 48 8.80 1.00 -9.03
CA LYS A 48 8.96 0.91 -10.47
C LYS A 48 10.39 1.30 -10.88
N ASP A 49 11.03 0.50 -11.73
CA ASP A 49 12.33 0.82 -12.31
C ASP A 49 12.22 1.62 -13.63
N ASP A 50 13.35 1.88 -14.29
CA ASP A 50 13.41 2.58 -15.58
C ASP A 50 12.94 1.76 -16.77
N ALA A 51 12.85 0.42 -16.65
CA ALA A 51 12.25 -0.48 -17.63
C ALA A 51 10.72 -0.63 -17.46
N GLY A 52 10.17 -0.09 -16.37
CA GLY A 52 8.74 -0.19 -16.03
C GLY A 52 8.37 -1.46 -15.27
N GLU A 53 9.35 -2.23 -14.82
CA GLU A 53 9.18 -3.40 -13.93
C GLU A 53 8.96 -2.95 -12.48
N TYR A 54 8.30 -3.81 -11.70
CA TYR A 54 7.96 -3.51 -10.30
C TYR A 54 8.67 -4.47 -9.36
N PHE A 55 9.46 -3.92 -8.45
CA PHE A 55 10.23 -4.68 -7.47
C PHE A 55 9.64 -4.53 -6.08
N LEU A 56 9.46 -5.63 -5.36
CA LEU A 56 9.07 -5.63 -3.96
C LEU A 56 10.15 -4.94 -3.12
N VAL A 57 9.78 -3.84 -2.45
CA VAL A 57 10.70 -3.09 -1.57
C VAL A 57 10.28 -3.09 -0.11
N ASP A 58 8.99 -3.29 0.17
CA ASP A 58 8.46 -3.35 1.54
C ASP A 58 7.08 -4.03 1.59
N THR A 59 6.53 -4.24 2.78
CA THR A 59 5.20 -4.83 2.97
C THR A 59 4.48 -4.19 4.16
N LEU A 60 3.25 -3.76 3.91
CA LEU A 60 2.29 -3.44 4.96
C LEU A 60 1.58 -4.72 5.43
N ASN A 61 1.41 -4.86 6.74
CA ASN A 61 0.65 -5.96 7.33
C ASN A 61 -0.11 -5.51 8.58
N GLY A 62 -1.29 -6.10 8.80
CA GLY A 62 -2.17 -5.68 9.89
C GLY A 62 -1.62 -5.91 11.30
N SER A 63 -0.71 -6.88 11.48
CA SER A 63 -0.23 -7.29 12.81
C SER A 63 0.91 -6.45 13.37
N ARG A 64 1.84 -5.98 12.52
CA ARG A 64 3.08 -5.32 12.98
C ARG A 64 3.37 -4.00 12.29
N LYS A 65 2.95 -3.84 11.04
CA LYS A 65 3.29 -2.67 10.21
C LYS A 65 2.08 -2.24 9.38
N PRO A 66 1.02 -1.70 10.01
CA PRO A 66 -0.17 -1.27 9.30
C PRO A 66 0.08 0.02 8.51
N GLY A 67 1.16 0.75 8.76
CA GLY A 67 1.55 1.94 7.98
C GLY A 67 3.06 2.17 7.95
N VAL A 68 3.51 2.98 7.00
CA VAL A 68 4.91 3.35 6.80
C VAL A 68 5.02 4.74 6.16
N PHE A 69 6.11 5.44 6.44
CA PHE A 69 6.52 6.62 5.70
C PHE A 69 7.53 6.23 4.61
N ILE A 70 7.16 6.46 3.35
CA ILE A 70 8.03 6.24 2.19
C ILE A 70 8.79 7.53 1.95
N ALA A 71 10.07 7.55 2.31
CA ALA A 71 10.92 8.74 2.19
C ALA A 71 11.58 8.89 0.81
N ALA A 72 11.76 7.78 0.08
CA ALA A 72 12.43 7.79 -1.21
C ALA A 72 11.49 8.25 -2.33
N PRO A 73 11.88 9.23 -3.16
CA PRO A 73 11.13 9.60 -4.34
C PRO A 73 11.10 8.46 -5.36
N GLY A 74 10.00 8.35 -6.10
CA GLY A 74 9.84 7.34 -7.14
C GLY A 74 8.39 7.06 -7.50
N THR A 75 8.19 6.10 -8.39
CA THR A 75 6.86 5.61 -8.76
C THR A 75 6.61 4.27 -8.08
N TYR A 76 5.57 4.22 -7.26
CA TYR A 76 5.22 3.06 -6.46
C TYR A 76 3.89 2.46 -6.87
N ARG A 77 3.72 1.17 -6.60
CA ARG A 77 2.46 0.44 -6.73
C ARG A 77 2.22 -0.37 -5.47
N PHE A 78 0.96 -0.43 -5.05
CA PHE A 78 0.52 -1.19 -3.90
C PHE A 78 -0.24 -2.43 -4.39
N ALA A 79 0.28 -3.60 -4.07
CA ALA A 79 -0.29 -4.87 -4.52
C ALA A 79 -0.85 -5.63 -3.32
N ARG A 80 -2.18 -5.74 -3.25
CA ARG A 80 -2.85 -6.56 -2.24
C ARG A 80 -2.80 -8.02 -2.66
N GLU A 81 -2.46 -8.89 -1.72
CA GLU A 81 -2.60 -10.34 -1.86
C GLU A 81 -4.06 -10.77 -1.61
N ALA A 82 -4.52 -11.82 -2.31
CA ALA A 82 -5.84 -12.38 -2.03
C ALA A 82 -5.91 -12.96 -0.61
N GLY A 83 -7.03 -12.75 0.08
CA GLY A 83 -7.25 -13.24 1.44
C GLY A 83 -8.02 -12.25 2.29
N ALA A 84 -7.37 -11.71 3.31
CA ALA A 84 -8.01 -10.80 4.26
C ALA A 84 -8.36 -9.45 3.62
N SER A 85 -9.51 -8.91 4.01
CA SER A 85 -10.00 -7.62 3.53
C SER A 85 -9.02 -6.50 3.90
N CYS A 86 -8.54 -5.78 2.89
CA CYS A 86 -7.75 -4.56 3.09
C CYS A 86 -7.71 -3.66 1.84
N GLY A 87 -7.39 -2.39 2.08
CA GLY A 87 -7.05 -1.38 1.09
C GLY A 87 -5.93 -0.48 1.62
N VAL A 88 -5.56 0.54 0.86
CA VAL A 88 -4.49 1.48 1.22
C VAL A 88 -4.97 2.92 1.07
N PHE A 89 -4.55 3.78 1.99
CA PHE A 89 -4.68 5.23 1.87
C PHE A 89 -3.36 5.93 2.14
N SER A 90 -3.20 7.15 1.63
CA SER A 90 -2.13 8.08 2.01
C SER A 90 -2.67 9.22 2.87
N ALA A 91 -1.80 9.86 3.67
CA ALA A 91 -2.11 11.01 4.52
C ALA A 91 -1.25 12.23 4.17
#